data_AF-A0A968Q700-F1
#
_entry.id   AF-A0A968Q700-F1
#
_cell.length_a   1.000
_cell.length_b   1.000
_cell.length_c   1.000
_cell.angle_alpha   90.00
_cell.angle_beta   90.00
_cell.angle_gamma   90.00
#
_symmetry.space_group_name_H-M   'P 1'
#
loop_
_entity.id
_entity.type
_entity.pdbx_description
1 polymer ?
#
loop_
_entity_poly.entity_id
_entity_poly.type
_entity_poly.pdbx_seq_one_letter_code
_entity_poly.pdbx_strand_id
1 'polypeptide(L)'
;MKTIPLVRAALLLPFTHFLDQIGAPTERLLGRNNLSAALLADPEGLIPLLPSAAFLEAATSLEGFDNLGILVGQQTQVAHLGEFGRLLHSALTPFDCLITLERTINLLNSGERVRLVWQPDGVWLQSHLFAFERDAACQARCFSLMVYLNLLQFIFGPNWQPLAIQLAVAPLPLWLTKHALQGYR
;
A
#
# COMPACT_ATOMS: atom_id res chain seq x y z
N MET A 1 -17.74 -20.60 5.99
CA MET A 1 -18.08 -19.19 6.26
C MET A 1 -17.22 -18.32 5.35
N LYS A 2 -17.78 -17.30 4.69
CA LYS A 2 -17.00 -16.36 3.88
C LYS A 2 -16.30 -15.39 4.82
N THR A 3 -14.96 -15.37 4.81
CA THR A 3 -14.18 -14.45 5.65
C THR A 3 -14.24 -13.04 5.06
N ILE A 4 -14.33 -12.03 5.93
CA ILE A 4 -14.22 -10.63 5.53
C ILE A 4 -12.77 -10.22 5.77
N PRO A 5 -11.98 -9.91 4.72
CA PRO A 5 -10.63 -9.44 4.91
C PRO A 5 -10.66 -8.03 5.51
N LEU A 6 -9.79 -7.81 6.49
CA LEU A 6 -9.69 -6.59 7.26
C LEU A 6 -8.31 -5.97 7.07
N VAL A 7 -8.26 -4.66 7.23
CA VAL A 7 -7.04 -3.86 7.15
C VAL A 7 -7.03 -2.86 8.30
N ARG A 8 -5.85 -2.46 8.78
CA ARG A 8 -5.73 -1.39 9.77
C ARG A 8 -6.10 -0.05 9.14
N ALA A 9 -6.84 0.78 9.86
CA ALA A 9 -7.24 2.11 9.43
C ALA A 9 -6.03 3.00 9.08
N ALA A 10 -4.88 2.76 9.72
CA ALA A 10 -3.60 3.39 9.41
C ALA A 10 -3.21 3.33 7.91
N LEU A 11 -3.66 2.32 7.16
CA LEU A 11 -3.42 2.24 5.71
C LEU A 11 -4.31 3.18 4.88
N LEU A 12 -5.45 3.61 5.42
CA LEU A 12 -6.37 4.52 4.73
C LEU A 12 -6.12 6.00 5.10
N LEU A 13 -5.53 6.27 6.26
CA LEU A 13 -5.25 7.64 6.74
C LEU A 13 -4.41 8.50 5.78
N PRO A 14 -3.33 8.00 5.14
CA PRO A 14 -2.57 8.79 4.17
C PRO A 14 -3.43 9.23 2.98
N PHE A 15 -4.37 8.39 2.55
CA PHE A 15 -5.27 8.72 1.46
C PHE A 15 -6.29 9.78 1.85
N THR A 16 -6.93 9.63 3.01
CA THR A 16 -7.91 10.62 3.46
C THR A 16 -7.24 11.98 3.69
N HIS A 17 -6.03 11.99 4.27
CA HIS A 17 -5.27 13.21 4.44
C HIS A 17 -4.93 13.89 3.10
N PHE A 18 -4.44 13.13 2.13
CA PHE A 18 -4.14 13.65 0.80
C PHE A 18 -5.40 14.21 0.10
N LEU A 19 -6.51 13.47 0.16
CA LEU A 19 -7.78 13.88 -0.45
C LEU A 19 -8.33 15.16 0.19
N ASP A 20 -8.25 15.28 1.52
CA ASP A 20 -8.63 16.49 2.24
C ASP A 20 -7.76 17.69 1.84
N GLN A 21 -6.44 17.48 1.67
CA GLN A 21 -5.50 18.53 1.25
C GLN A 21 -5.81 19.10 -0.13
N ILE A 22 -6.30 18.27 -1.06
CA ILE A 22 -6.70 18.71 -2.40
C ILE A 22 -8.15 19.20 -2.47
N GLY A 23 -8.89 19.18 -1.36
CA GLY A 23 -10.27 19.66 -1.27
C GLY A 23 -11.32 18.67 -1.79
N ALA A 24 -10.97 17.38 -1.90
CA ALA A 24 -11.92 16.34 -2.31
C ALA A 24 -13.01 16.13 -1.24
N PRO A 25 -14.21 15.66 -1.61
CA PRO A 25 -15.30 15.40 -0.66
C PRO A 25 -15.11 14.05 0.07
N THR A 26 -14.00 13.91 0.81
CA THR A 26 -13.51 12.65 1.40
C THR A 26 -14.56 11.93 2.24
N GLU A 27 -15.22 12.61 3.17
CA GLU A 27 -16.24 11.99 4.04
C GLU A 27 -17.43 11.44 3.22
N ARG A 28 -17.86 12.18 2.19
CA ARG A 28 -18.91 11.74 1.28
C ARG A 28 -18.48 10.52 0.46
N LEU A 29 -17.22 10.47 0.02
CA LEU A 29 -16.64 9.34 -0.69
C LEU A 29 -16.55 8.10 0.19
N LEU A 30 -16.13 8.25 1.46
CA LEU A 30 -16.14 7.17 2.45
C LEU A 30 -17.56 6.62 2.64
N GLY A 31 -18.54 7.49 2.90
CA GLY A 31 -19.93 7.10 3.11
C GLY A 31 -20.53 6.33 1.92
N ARG A 32 -20.24 6.77 0.68
CA ARG A 32 -20.66 6.07 -0.55
C ARG A 32 -20.09 4.67 -0.69
N ASN A 33 -18.94 4.41 -0.06
CA ASN A 33 -18.27 3.11 -0.08
C ASN A 33 -18.49 2.32 1.21
N ASN A 34 -19.52 2.65 2.00
CA ASN A 34 -19.85 1.97 3.26
C ASN A 34 -18.74 2.06 4.33
N LEU A 35 -18.01 3.16 4.35
CA LEU A 35 -17.02 3.48 5.37
C LEU A 35 -17.48 4.70 6.16
N SER A 36 -17.48 4.59 7.49
CA SER A 36 -17.68 5.73 8.38
C SER A 36 -16.34 6.37 8.70
N ALA A 37 -16.26 7.70 8.63
CA ALA A 37 -15.06 8.44 9.04
C ALA A 37 -14.67 8.17 10.52
N ALA A 38 -15.64 7.83 11.37
CA ALA A 38 -15.38 7.47 12.76
C ALA A 38 -14.52 6.21 12.91
N LEU A 39 -14.52 5.30 11.91
CA LEU A 39 -13.65 4.13 11.90
C LEU A 39 -12.17 4.47 11.74
N LEU A 40 -11.85 5.71 11.32
CA LEU A 40 -10.49 6.19 11.10
C LEU A 40 -9.93 6.94 12.31
N ALA A 41 -10.73 7.13 13.37
CA ALA A 41 -10.29 7.81 14.59
C ALA A 41 -9.22 7.02 15.35
N ASP A 42 -9.23 5.69 15.23
CA ASP A 42 -8.21 4.79 15.76
C ASP A 42 -7.40 4.20 14.59
N PRO A 43 -6.12 4.58 14.41
CA PRO A 43 -5.26 4.02 13.36
C PRO A 43 -5.10 2.49 13.44
N GLU A 44 -5.19 1.90 14.63
CA GLU A 44 -5.11 0.45 14.81
C GLU A 44 -6.48 -0.23 14.63
N GLY A 45 -7.55 0.54 14.44
CA GLY A 45 -8.88 0.01 14.17
C GLY A 45 -8.91 -0.86 12.91
N LEU A 46 -9.68 -1.93 12.94
CA LEU A 46 -9.87 -2.81 11.78
C LEU A 46 -11.04 -2.33 10.93
N ILE A 47 -10.80 -2.16 9.63
CA ILE A 47 -11.81 -1.77 8.65
C ILE A 47 -11.90 -2.79 7.50
N PRO A 48 -13.06 -2.92 6.84
CA PRO A 48 -13.21 -3.82 5.71
C PRO A 48 -12.30 -3.45 4.53
N LEU A 49 -11.47 -4.39 4.09
CA LEU A 49 -10.48 -4.15 3.03
C LEU A 49 -11.14 -3.84 1.67
N LEU A 50 -12.21 -4.56 1.31
CA LEU A 50 -12.87 -4.38 0.00
C LEU A 50 -13.51 -2.99 -0.14
N PRO A 51 -14.35 -2.53 0.82
CA PRO A 51 -14.80 -1.14 0.90
C PRO A 51 -13.66 -0.10 0.83
N SER A 52 -12.55 -0.36 1.53
CA SER A 52 -11.39 0.52 1.53
C SER A 52 -10.76 0.65 0.15
N ALA A 53 -10.56 -0.46 -0.56
CA ALA A 53 -10.05 -0.43 -1.94
C ALA A 53 -11.04 0.23 -2.91
N ALA A 54 -12.34 -0.05 -2.77
CA ALA A 54 -13.37 0.58 -3.60
C ALA A 54 -13.40 2.11 -3.43
N PHE A 55 -13.22 2.59 -2.20
CA PHE A 55 -13.04 4.01 -1.91
C PHE A 55 -11.86 4.62 -2.67
N LEU A 56 -10.70 3.94 -2.73
CA LEU A 56 -9.54 4.43 -3.48
C LEU A 56 -9.83 4.56 -4.98
N GLU A 57 -10.42 3.52 -5.58
CA GLU A 57 -10.77 3.53 -7.01
C GLU A 57 -11.84 4.62 -7.31
N ALA A 58 -12.83 4.79 -6.44
CA ALA A 58 -13.84 5.82 -6.57
C ALA A 58 -13.26 7.24 -6.46
N ALA A 59 -12.30 7.45 -5.55
CA ALA A 59 -11.61 8.73 -5.42
C ALA A 59 -10.81 9.07 -6.68
N THR A 60 -10.10 8.11 -7.26
CA THR A 60 -9.38 8.33 -8.53
C THR A 60 -10.29 8.68 -9.69
N SER A 61 -11.44 8.00 -9.80
CA SER A 61 -12.42 8.25 -10.85
C SER A 61 -13.08 9.63 -10.73
N LEU A 62 -13.27 10.13 -9.50
CA LEU A 62 -13.87 11.45 -9.26
C LEU A 62 -12.88 12.59 -9.52
N GLU A 63 -11.66 12.45 -9.01
CA GLU A 63 -10.67 13.53 -9.01
C GLU A 63 -9.80 13.55 -10.29
N GLY A 64 -9.90 12.51 -11.13
CA GLY A 64 -9.17 12.42 -12.40
C GLY A 64 -7.68 12.06 -12.26
N PHE A 65 -7.28 11.49 -11.11
CA PHE A 65 -5.91 11.03 -10.86
C PHE A 65 -5.82 9.51 -10.98
N ASP A 66 -5.20 9.02 -12.05
CA ASP A 66 -5.05 7.56 -12.26
C ASP A 66 -3.98 6.91 -11.34
N ASN A 67 -3.21 7.71 -10.60
CA ASN A 67 -1.99 7.31 -9.90
C ASN A 67 -2.01 7.60 -8.39
N LEU A 68 -3.18 7.76 -7.77
CA LEU A 68 -3.33 8.10 -6.35
C LEU A 68 -2.52 7.20 -5.42
N GLY A 69 -2.56 5.88 -5.63
CA GLY A 69 -1.80 4.90 -4.86
C GLY A 69 -0.30 5.13 -4.91
N ILE A 70 0.23 5.59 -6.05
CA ILE A 70 1.64 5.97 -6.14
C ILE A 70 1.90 7.29 -5.41
N LEU A 71 1.12 8.33 -5.68
CA LEU A 71 1.36 9.65 -5.10
C LEU A 71 1.34 9.60 -3.57
N VAL A 72 0.32 8.95 -3.02
CA VAL A 72 0.17 8.80 -1.57
C VAL A 72 1.23 7.83 -1.03
N GLY A 73 1.50 6.73 -1.74
CA GLY A 73 2.49 5.74 -1.32
C GLY A 73 3.91 6.30 -1.25
N GLN A 74 4.32 7.12 -2.22
CA GLN A 74 5.63 7.79 -2.24
C GLN A 74 5.85 8.69 -1.01
N GLN A 75 4.79 9.36 -0.55
CA GLN A 75 4.82 10.24 0.61
C GLN A 75 4.65 9.49 1.93
N THR A 76 4.28 8.21 1.88
CA THR A 76 4.01 7.41 3.08
C THR A 76 5.30 6.79 3.61
N GLN A 77 5.69 7.21 4.80
CA GLN A 77 6.77 6.55 5.55
C GLN A 77 6.21 5.33 6.27
N VAL A 78 6.92 4.19 6.19
CA VAL A 78 6.47 2.94 6.81
C VAL A 78 6.25 3.09 8.32
N ALA A 79 7.05 3.93 9.00
CA ALA A 79 6.88 4.23 10.43
C ALA A 79 5.51 4.82 10.80
N HIS A 80 4.78 5.41 9.84
CA HIS A 80 3.45 5.96 10.05
C HIS A 80 2.32 4.94 9.85
N LEU A 81 2.64 3.69 9.48
CA LEU A 81 1.67 2.60 9.31
C LEU A 81 1.35 1.89 10.64
N GLY A 82 1.22 2.65 11.72
CA GLY A 82 0.83 2.14 13.03
C GLY A 82 1.86 1.23 13.70
N GLU A 83 1.39 0.28 14.50
CA GLU A 83 2.20 -0.70 15.23
C GLU A 83 3.06 -1.56 14.30
N PHE A 84 2.51 -1.95 13.16
CA PHE A 84 3.24 -2.68 12.13
C PHE A 84 4.46 -1.89 11.64
N GLY A 85 4.26 -0.60 11.33
CA GLY A 85 5.33 0.30 10.93
C GLY A 85 6.43 0.42 11.98
N ARG A 86 6.05 0.59 13.24
CA ARG A 86 6.98 0.65 14.38
C ARG A 86 7.75 -0.66 14.56
N LEU A 87 7.08 -1.81 14.37
CA LEU A 87 7.70 -3.11 14.47
C LEU A 87 8.81 -3.27 13.41
N LEU A 88 8.54 -2.90 12.15
CA LEU A 88 9.56 -2.92 11.10
C LEU A 88 10.71 -1.96 11.39
N HIS A 89 10.42 -0.75 11.88
CA HIS A 89 11.44 0.23 12.23
C HIS A 89 12.31 -0.20 13.42
N SER A 90 11.84 -1.13 14.26
CA SER A 90 12.60 -1.68 15.39
C SER A 90 13.57 -2.82 15.00
N ALA A 91 13.56 -3.24 13.74
CA ALA A 91 14.45 -4.30 13.27
C ALA A 91 15.93 -3.90 13.35
N LEU A 92 16.76 -4.83 13.80
CA LEU A 92 18.19 -4.58 14.03
C LEU A 92 19.04 -4.69 12.75
N THR A 93 18.54 -5.42 11.75
CA THR A 93 19.23 -5.62 10.47
C THR A 93 18.24 -5.57 9.29
N PRO A 94 18.75 -5.29 8.07
CA PRO A 94 17.95 -5.43 6.85
C PRO A 94 17.24 -6.78 6.74
N PHE A 95 17.96 -7.86 7.06
CA PHE A 95 17.43 -9.20 7.03
C PHE A 95 16.28 -9.38 8.02
N ASP A 96 16.46 -8.95 9.27
CA ASP A 96 15.42 -9.04 10.30
C ASP A 96 14.17 -8.24 9.90
N CYS A 97 14.33 -7.08 9.28
CA CYS A 97 13.22 -6.28 8.82
C CYS A 97 12.42 -6.99 7.72
N LEU A 98 13.10 -7.61 6.74
CA LEU A 98 12.45 -8.35 5.66
C LEU A 98 11.71 -9.58 6.18
N ILE A 99 12.33 -10.35 7.09
CA ILE A 99 11.69 -11.51 7.73
C ILE A 99 10.50 -11.07 8.58
N THR A 100 10.60 -9.95 9.28
CA THR A 100 9.50 -9.38 10.08
C THR A 100 8.34 -8.98 9.18
N LEU A 101 8.60 -8.33 8.04
CA LEU A 101 7.60 -7.99 7.03
C LEU A 101 6.84 -9.24 6.55
N GLU A 102 7.56 -10.26 6.08
CA GLU A 102 6.97 -11.51 5.59
C GLU A 102 6.07 -12.18 6.64
N ARG A 103 6.48 -12.15 7.91
CA ARG A 103 5.76 -12.80 9.02
C ARG A 103 4.57 -12.01 9.55
N THR A 104 4.53 -10.69 9.36
CA THR A 104 3.59 -9.81 10.09
C THR A 104 2.70 -8.96 9.21
N ILE A 105 2.88 -8.97 7.89
CA ILE A 105 2.03 -8.19 6.97
C ILE A 105 0.54 -8.48 7.14
N ASN A 106 0.18 -9.71 7.52
CA ASN A 106 -1.20 -10.12 7.77
C ASN A 106 -1.85 -9.44 8.97
N LEU A 107 -1.06 -8.88 9.90
CA LEU A 107 -1.53 -8.10 11.04
C LEU A 107 -1.94 -6.68 10.64
N LEU A 108 -1.32 -6.16 9.57
CA LEU A 108 -1.68 -4.89 8.94
C LEU A 108 -2.84 -5.07 7.96
N ASN A 109 -2.75 -6.09 7.11
CA ASN A 109 -3.70 -6.39 6.05
C ASN A 109 -3.95 -7.89 5.95
N SER A 110 -5.11 -8.35 6.46
CA SER A 110 -5.44 -9.77 6.48
C SER A 110 -5.69 -10.35 5.08
N GLY A 111 -5.83 -9.49 4.05
CA GLY A 111 -5.98 -9.85 2.64
C GLY A 111 -4.67 -9.89 1.85
N GLU A 112 -3.52 -9.76 2.53
CA GLU A 112 -2.20 -9.74 1.92
C GLU A 112 -1.29 -10.87 2.44
N ARG A 113 -0.42 -11.36 1.55
CA ARG A 113 0.76 -12.13 1.90
C ARG A 113 1.96 -11.52 1.20
N VAL A 114 3.07 -11.44 1.92
CA VAL A 114 4.39 -11.14 1.38
C VAL A 114 5.23 -12.39 1.50
N ARG A 115 6.04 -12.70 0.50
CA ARG A 115 7.02 -13.79 0.52
C ARG A 115 8.37 -13.32 -0.01
N LEU A 116 9.43 -13.81 0.61
CA LEU A 116 10.80 -13.62 0.14
C LEU A 116 11.24 -14.86 -0.64
N VAL A 117 11.51 -14.71 -1.93
CA VAL A 117 11.98 -15.78 -2.80
C VAL A 117 13.45 -15.54 -3.12
N TRP A 118 14.30 -16.34 -2.48
CA TRP A 118 15.76 -16.28 -2.61
C TRP A 118 16.23 -16.92 -3.91
N GLN A 119 17.07 -16.21 -4.65
CA GLN A 119 17.71 -16.64 -5.89
C GLN A 119 19.23 -16.39 -5.78
N PRO A 120 20.05 -17.06 -6.60
CA PRO A 120 21.50 -16.87 -6.55
C PRO A 120 21.96 -15.42 -6.79
N ASP A 121 21.19 -14.66 -7.56
CA ASP A 121 21.47 -13.30 -8.00
C ASP A 121 20.64 -12.23 -7.27
N GLY A 122 19.78 -12.62 -6.32
CA GLY A 122 18.99 -11.66 -5.55
C GLY A 122 17.82 -12.26 -4.78
N VAL A 123 16.93 -11.38 -4.32
CA VAL A 123 15.74 -11.75 -3.55
C VAL A 123 14.53 -11.06 -4.14
N TRP A 124 13.49 -11.83 -4.44
CA TRP A 124 12.19 -11.28 -4.81
C TRP A 124 11.32 -11.10 -3.57
N LEU A 125 10.91 -9.87 -3.32
CA LEU A 125 9.81 -9.57 -2.41
C LEU A 125 8.50 -9.63 -3.21
N GLN A 126 7.76 -10.71 -3.01
CA GLN A 126 6.49 -10.96 -3.71
C GLN A 126 5.33 -10.61 -2.79
N SER A 127 4.59 -9.55 -3.12
CA SER A 127 3.30 -9.26 -2.48
C SER A 127 2.15 -9.85 -3.28
N HIS A 128 1.23 -10.52 -2.59
CA HIS A 128 0.01 -11.08 -3.12
C HIS A 128 -1.20 -10.60 -2.31
N LEU A 129 -1.95 -9.65 -2.90
CA LEU A 129 -3.23 -9.19 -2.39
C LEU A 129 -4.35 -10.14 -2.85
N PHE A 130 -4.43 -11.31 -2.20
CA PHE A 130 -5.36 -12.38 -2.57
C PHE A 130 -6.84 -12.08 -2.27
N ALA A 131 -7.13 -10.99 -1.55
CA ALA A 131 -8.49 -10.52 -1.35
C ALA A 131 -9.14 -9.93 -2.61
N PHE A 132 -8.34 -9.68 -3.66
CA PHE A 132 -8.80 -9.09 -4.92
C PHE A 132 -8.56 -10.02 -6.09
N GLU A 133 -9.41 -9.90 -7.11
CA GLU A 133 -9.12 -10.45 -8.43
C GLU A 133 -7.89 -9.78 -9.06
N ARG A 134 -7.32 -10.42 -10.08
CA ARG A 134 -6.03 -10.01 -10.66
C ARG A 134 -6.02 -8.58 -11.19
N ASP A 135 -7.14 -8.09 -11.70
CA ASP A 135 -7.23 -6.77 -12.34
C ASP A 135 -7.95 -5.73 -11.47
N ALA A 136 -8.22 -6.06 -10.20
CA ALA A 136 -8.87 -5.17 -9.23
C ALA A 136 -7.87 -4.52 -8.25
N ALA A 137 -8.32 -3.43 -7.62
CA ALA A 137 -7.58 -2.69 -6.60
C ALA A 137 -6.20 -2.19 -7.06
N CYS A 138 -6.16 -1.56 -8.25
CA CYS A 138 -4.97 -0.97 -8.84
C CYS A 138 -4.28 0.02 -7.87
N GLN A 139 -5.06 0.88 -7.21
CA GLN A 139 -4.51 1.88 -6.29
C GLN A 139 -3.89 1.24 -5.05
N ALA A 140 -4.54 0.22 -4.48
CA ALA A 140 -4.00 -0.52 -3.34
C ALA A 140 -2.68 -1.23 -3.70
N ARG A 141 -2.59 -1.84 -4.89
CA ARG A 141 -1.37 -2.49 -5.37
C ARG A 141 -0.23 -1.50 -5.59
N CYS A 142 -0.52 -0.37 -6.22
CA CYS A 142 0.44 0.69 -6.45
C CYS A 142 0.96 1.26 -5.13
N PHE A 143 0.07 1.44 -4.17
CA PHE A 143 0.41 1.90 -2.83
C PHE A 143 1.31 0.91 -2.09
N SER A 144 0.95 -0.37 -2.03
CA SER A 144 1.79 -1.40 -1.41
C SER A 144 3.18 -1.43 -2.04
N LEU A 145 3.29 -1.34 -3.38
CA LEU A 145 4.59 -1.27 -4.05
C LEU A 145 5.43 -0.08 -3.55
N MET A 146 4.86 1.13 -3.52
CA MET A 146 5.60 2.32 -3.06
C MET A 146 6.01 2.20 -1.59
N VAL A 147 5.13 1.68 -0.72
CA VAL A 147 5.45 1.43 0.69
C VAL A 147 6.63 0.47 0.82
N TYR A 148 6.69 -0.60 0.02
CA TYR A 148 7.83 -1.52 0.03
C TYR A 148 9.10 -0.89 -0.52
N LEU A 149 9.03 -0.07 -1.58
CA LEU A 149 10.20 0.67 -2.06
C LEU A 149 10.74 1.63 -1.01
N ASN A 150 9.86 2.39 -0.35
CA ASN A 150 10.22 3.31 0.72
C ASN A 150 10.86 2.55 1.91
N LEU A 151 10.33 1.39 2.27
CA LEU A 151 10.92 0.52 3.29
C LEU A 151 12.32 0.06 2.90
N LEU A 152 12.50 -0.40 1.66
CA LEU A 152 13.79 -0.90 1.19
C LEU A 152 14.82 0.22 1.08
N GLN A 153 14.44 1.42 0.68
CA GLN A 153 15.31 2.60 0.72
C GLN A 153 15.65 3.03 2.15
N PHE A 154 14.72 2.89 3.09
CA PHE A 154 15.02 3.12 4.50
C PHE A 154 16.08 2.13 5.03
N ILE A 155 16.01 0.86 4.61
CA ILE A 155 16.90 -0.20 5.07
C ILE A 155 18.27 -0.19 4.37
N PHE A 156 18.28 -0.04 3.05
CA PHE A 156 19.49 -0.17 2.21
C PHE A 156 20.10 1.18 1.82
N GLY A 157 19.45 2.29 2.21
CA GLY A 157 19.88 3.65 1.94
C GLY A 157 19.09 4.33 0.80
N PRO A 158 19.09 5.67 0.76
CA PRO A 158 18.20 6.46 -0.10
C PRO A 158 18.46 6.28 -1.60
N ASN A 159 19.66 5.82 -1.97
CA ASN A 159 20.05 5.59 -3.37
C ASN A 159 19.78 4.14 -3.82
N TRP A 160 19.27 3.28 -2.93
CA TRP A 160 18.91 1.92 -3.31
C TRP A 160 17.77 1.93 -4.33
N GLN A 161 17.88 1.06 -5.33
CA GLN A 161 16.87 0.84 -6.36
C GLN A 161 16.70 -0.66 -6.61
N PRO A 162 15.47 -1.12 -6.93
CA PRO A 162 15.24 -2.52 -7.27
C PRO A 162 15.89 -2.87 -8.61
N LEU A 163 16.42 -4.08 -8.72
CA LEU A 163 16.93 -4.60 -10.00
C LEU A 163 15.81 -4.77 -11.04
N ALA A 164 14.61 -5.13 -10.58
CA ALA A 164 13.43 -5.31 -11.42
C ALA A 164 12.14 -5.13 -10.61
N ILE A 165 11.08 -4.69 -11.28
CA ILE A 165 9.72 -4.61 -10.73
C ILE A 165 8.78 -5.37 -11.67
N GLN A 166 7.98 -6.28 -11.11
CA GLN A 166 6.94 -6.99 -11.85
C GLN A 166 5.57 -6.64 -11.27
N LEU A 167 4.70 -6.09 -12.11
CA LEU A 167 3.35 -5.69 -11.75
C LEU A 167 2.34 -6.63 -12.39
N ALA A 168 1.48 -7.24 -11.57
CA ALA A 168 0.33 -8.00 -12.04
C ALA A 168 -0.89 -7.08 -12.28
N VAL A 169 -0.68 -5.92 -12.90
CA VAL A 169 -1.74 -4.93 -13.18
C VAL A 169 -1.94 -4.89 -14.70
N ALA A 170 -3.16 -5.12 -15.19
CA ALA A 170 -3.46 -5.11 -16.61
C ALA A 170 -4.66 -4.21 -16.93
N PRO A 171 -4.55 -3.30 -17.93
CA PRO A 171 -3.31 -2.85 -18.57
C PRO A 171 -2.41 -2.09 -17.58
N LEU A 172 -1.11 -2.00 -17.86
CA LEU A 172 -0.25 -1.05 -17.13
C LEU A 172 -0.82 0.36 -17.35
N PRO A 173 -1.12 1.11 -16.29
CA PRO A 173 -1.65 2.46 -16.44
C PRO A 173 -0.69 3.33 -17.29
N LEU A 174 -1.24 4.17 -18.17
CA LEU A 174 -0.47 5.00 -19.11
C LEU A 174 0.51 5.97 -18.42
N TRP A 175 0.32 6.26 -17.14
CA TRP A 175 1.24 7.08 -16.35
C TRP A 175 2.48 6.31 -15.88
N LEU A 176 2.37 4.99 -15.71
CA LEU A 176 3.46 4.08 -15.29
C LEU A 176 4.51 3.96 -16.40
N THR A 177 4.08 4.07 -17.66
CA THR A 177 4.96 4.07 -18.84
C THR A 177 5.59 5.44 -19.13
N LYS A 178 5.04 6.54 -18.60
CA LYS A 178 5.51 7.91 -18.93
C LYS A 178 6.41 8.55 -17.87
N HIS A 179 6.22 8.31 -16.57
CA HIS A 179 6.91 9.09 -15.52
C HIS A 179 7.41 8.31 -14.30
N ALA A 180 6.86 7.13 -13.98
CA ALA A 180 7.04 6.50 -12.65
C ALA A 180 8.47 5.99 -12.34
N LEU A 181 9.28 5.70 -13.35
CA LEU A 181 10.66 5.21 -13.18
C LEU A 181 11.73 6.28 -13.38
N GLN A 182 11.37 7.53 -13.70
CA GLN A 182 12.38 8.58 -13.91
C GLN A 182 13.03 9.06 -12.60
N GLY A 183 12.37 8.89 -11.45
CA GLY A 183 12.97 9.12 -10.12
C GLY A 183 13.77 7.92 -9.58
N TYR A 184 13.80 6.81 -10.32
CA TYR A 184 14.51 5.57 -9.98
C TYR A 184 15.45 5.18 -11.13
N ARG A 185 16.11 6.16 -11.75
CA ARG A 185 17.18 5.98 -12.74
C ARG A 185 18.43 6.72 -12.29
#